data_AF-A0A1A8ZEZ6-F1
#
_entry.id   AF-A0A1A8ZEZ6-F1
#
_cell.length_a   1.000
_cell.length_b   1.000
_cell.length_c   1.000
_cell.angle_alpha   90.00
_cell.angle_beta   90.00
_cell.angle_gamma   90.00
#
_symmetry.space_group_name_H-M   'P 1'
#
loop_
_entity.id
_entity.type
_entity.pdbx_description
1 polymer ?
#
loop_
_entity_poly.entity_id
_entity_poly.type
_entity_poly.pdbx_seq_one_letter_code
_entity_poly.pdbx_strand_id
1 'polypeptide(L)' 'MTPKENFDEFKSCKNQIFNYRVKDFSKIPQALKISSHLRMDFQENGLLRFQFTLREYNMNGTHLCYFVQPVPDINDGSFF' A
#
# COMPACT_ATOMS: atom_id res chain seq x y z
N MET A 1 -0.13 -9.94 -26.42
CA MET A 1 0.16 -10.66 -25.16
C MET A 1 -0.08 -9.68 -24.03
N THR A 2 -1.20 -9.80 -23.32
CA THR A 2 -1.40 -9.09 -22.04
C THR A 2 -0.46 -9.72 -21.02
N PRO A 3 0.36 -8.94 -20.29
CA PRO A 3 1.21 -9.51 -19.24
C PRO A 3 0.27 -10.16 -18.22
N LYS A 4 0.48 -11.46 -17.94
CA LYS A 4 -0.13 -12.09 -16.78
C LYS A 4 0.40 -11.35 -15.56
N GLU A 5 -0.47 -10.65 -14.84
CA GLU A 5 -0.13 -10.12 -13.52
C GLU A 5 0.09 -11.31 -12.59
N ASN A 6 1.33 -11.80 -12.53
CA ASN A 6 1.74 -12.81 -11.59
C ASN A 6 1.80 -12.14 -10.21
N PHE A 7 0.85 -12.47 -9.34
CA PHE A 7 0.88 -12.14 -7.92
C PHE A 7 1.99 -12.89 -7.16
N ASP A 8 2.89 -13.58 -7.87
CA ASP A 8 3.85 -14.56 -7.35
C ASP A 8 5.10 -13.95 -6.68
N GLU A 9 5.32 -12.65 -6.72
CA GLU A 9 6.52 -12.03 -6.13
C GLU A 9 6.27 -11.35 -4.77
N PHE A 10 5.53 -12.01 -3.86
CA PHE A 10 5.59 -11.61 -2.44
C PHE A 10 6.77 -12.30 -1.75
N LYS A 11 7.95 -11.65 -1.77
CA LYS A 11 9.15 -12.12 -1.08
C LYS A 11 9.24 -11.47 0.32
N SER A 12 8.72 -12.13 1.35
CA SER A 12 8.91 -11.70 2.73
C SER A 12 10.31 -12.10 3.21
N CYS A 13 11.17 -11.12 3.51
CA CYS A 13 12.51 -11.37 4.05
C CYS A 13 12.51 -11.58 5.58
N LYS A 14 11.45 -11.12 6.30
CA LYS A 14 11.29 -11.19 7.76
C LYS A 14 9.80 -11.11 8.14
N ASN A 15 9.38 -11.87 9.16
CA ASN A 15 8.03 -11.73 9.72
C ASN A 15 7.97 -10.49 10.62
N GLN A 16 7.39 -9.40 10.12
CA GLN A 16 7.10 -8.19 10.88
C GLN A 16 5.60 -7.90 10.84
N ILE A 17 5.05 -7.45 11.97
CA ILE A 17 3.65 -7.06 12.10
C ILE A 17 3.61 -5.56 12.35
N PHE A 18 2.78 -4.85 11.60
CA PHE A 18 2.57 -3.41 11.73
C PHE A 18 1.07 -3.13 11.93
N ASN A 19 0.75 -2.24 12.86
CA ASN A 19 -0.61 -1.82 13.14
C ASN A 19 -0.93 -0.54 12.36
N TYR A 20 -2.16 -0.39 11.85
CA TYR A 20 -2.57 0.80 11.09
C TYR A 20 -3.96 1.27 11.50
N ARG A 21 -4.23 2.57 11.39
CA ARG A 21 -5.56 3.12 11.68
C ARG A 21 -6.47 2.91 10.48
N VAL A 22 -7.60 2.25 10.69
CA VAL A 22 -8.59 1.98 9.62
C VAL A 22 -9.01 3.26 8.87
N LYS A 23 -9.13 4.39 9.57
CA LYS A 23 -9.50 5.68 8.96
C LYS A 23 -8.51 6.18 7.89
N ASP A 24 -7.24 5.80 7.98
CA ASP A 24 -6.20 6.22 7.05
C ASP A 24 -6.35 5.50 5.69
N PHE A 25 -7.17 4.44 5.61
CA PHE A 25 -7.53 3.73 4.38
C PHE A 25 -8.82 4.25 3.72
N SER A 26 -9.47 5.27 4.29
CA SER A 26 -10.79 5.75 3.84
C SER A 26 -10.86 6.16 2.36
N LYS A 27 -9.74 6.53 1.75
CA LYS A 27 -9.64 6.93 0.34
C LYS A 27 -9.34 5.78 -0.63
N ILE A 28 -8.90 4.63 -0.11
CA ILE A 28 -8.53 3.45 -0.90
C ILE A 28 -9.71 2.93 -1.76
N PRO A 29 -10.95 2.81 -1.24
CA PRO A 29 -12.08 2.36 -2.06
C PRO A 29 -12.39 3.27 -3.24
N GLN A 30 -12.18 4.59 -3.10
CA GLN A 30 -12.40 5.55 -4.18
C GLN A 30 -11.32 5.39 -5.27
N ALA A 31 -10.05 5.26 -4.87
CA ALA A 31 -8.94 5.03 -5.78
C ALA A 31 -9.11 3.71 -6.57
N LEU A 32 -9.58 2.64 -5.92
CA LEU A 32 -9.84 1.35 -6.57
C LEU A 32 -10.86 1.45 -7.72
N LYS A 33 -11.91 2.27 -7.58
CA LYS A 33 -12.96 2.40 -8.62
C LYS A 33 -12.43 2.94 -9.94
N ILE A 34 -11.43 3.81 -9.90
CA ILE A 34 -10.84 4.47 -11.07
C ILE A 34 -9.55 3.81 -11.56
N SER A 35 -9.14 2.72 -10.92
CA SER A 35 -7.88 2.02 -11.20
C SER A 35 -8.09 0.72 -11.98
N SER A 36 -7.12 0.37 -12.83
CA SER A 36 -7.02 -0.94 -13.46
C SER A 36 -6.25 -1.92 -12.59
N HIS A 37 -5.18 -1.46 -11.93
CA HIS A 37 -4.29 -2.29 -11.14
C HIS A 37 -3.89 -1.60 -9.83
N LEU A 38 -3.63 -2.41 -8.80
CA LEU A 38 -3.10 -1.97 -7.52
C LEU A 38 -1.84 -2.79 -7.21
N ARG A 39 -0.76 -2.09 -6.90
CA ARG A 39 0.45 -2.65 -6.31
C ARG A 39 0.55 -2.20 -4.85
N MET A 40 0.87 -3.13 -3.96
CA MET A 40 1.10 -2.87 -2.54
C MET A 40 2.54 -3.21 -2.18
N ASP A 41 3.24 -2.31 -1.50
CA ASP A 41 4.61 -2.52 -1.02
C ASP A 41 4.73 -2.09 0.45
N PHE A 42 5.53 -2.80 1.22
CA PHE A 42 5.90 -2.46 2.59
C PHE A 42 7.38 -2.07 2.64
N GLN A 43 7.70 -0.99 3.34
CA GLN A 43 9.09 -0.68 3.70
C GLN A 43 9.47 -1.31 5.04
N GLU A 44 10.77 -1.38 5.34
CA GLU A 44 11.30 -1.98 6.58
C GLU A 44 10.77 -1.30 7.85
N ASN A 45 10.39 -0.02 7.77
CA ASN A 45 9.80 0.75 8.86
C ASN A 45 8.27 0.57 8.99
N GLY A 46 7.66 -0.29 8.17
CA GLY A 46 6.22 -0.50 8.13
C GLY A 46 5.45 0.56 7.36
N LEU A 47 6.10 1.43 6.59
CA LEU A 47 5.38 2.32 5.68
C LEU A 47 4.73 1.49 4.57
N LEU A 48 3.40 1.53 4.51
CA LEU A 48 2.62 0.86 3.48
C LEU A 48 2.37 1.81 2.30
N ARG A 49 2.77 1.39 1.10
CA ARG A 49 2.51 2.09 -0.16
C ARG A 49 1.46 1.35 -0.97
N PHE A 50 0.41 2.07 -1.37
CA PHE A 50 -0.51 1.66 -2.42
C PHE A 50 -0.21 2.46 -3.68
N GLN A 51 0.11 1.76 -4.76
CA GLN A 51 0.33 2.36 -6.08
C GLN A 51 -0.79 1.91 -7.02
N PHE A 52 -1.61 2.86 -7.43
CA PHE A 52 -2.76 2.66 -8.30
C PHE A 52 -2.42 3.03 -9.73
N THR A 53 -2.62 2.12 -10.67
CA THR A 53 -2.59 2.42 -12.11
C THR A 53 -3.99 2.86 -12.52
N LEU A 54 -4.14 4.13 -12.91
CA LEU A 54 -5.45 4.70 -13.27
C LEU A 54 -5.89 4.24 -14.67
N ARG A 55 -7.17 3.88 -14.85
CA ARG A 55 -7.68 3.37 -16.15
C ARG A 55 -7.52 4.37 -17.28
N GLU A 56 -7.84 5.63 -17.02
CA GLU A 56 -7.81 6.72 -18.00
C GLU A 56 -6.39 7.16 -18.37
N TYR A 57 -5.40 6.84 -17.52
CA TYR A 57 -4.00 7.25 -17.70
C TYR A 57 -3.05 6.06 -17.92
N ASN A 58 -3.60 4.87 -18.17
CA ASN A 58 -2.83 3.64 -18.33
C ASN A 58 -1.83 3.72 -19.52
N MET A 59 -2.09 4.59 -20.49
CA MET A 59 -1.22 4.79 -21.66
C MET A 59 0.07 5.58 -21.35
N ASN A 60 0.11 6.33 -20.23
CA ASN A 60 1.24 7.22 -19.91
C ASN A 60 2.06 6.76 -18.69
N GLY A 61 1.74 5.61 -18.10
CA GLY A 61 2.43 5.11 -16.90
C GLY A 61 2.26 6.01 -15.66
N THR A 62 1.18 6.80 -15.60
CA THR A 62 0.90 7.64 -14.43
C THR A 62 0.24 6.83 -13.32
N HIS A 63 0.77 6.97 -12.10
CA HIS A 63 0.26 6.26 -10.94
C HIS A 63 -0.18 7.24 -9.83
N LEU A 64 -1.24 6.88 -9.13
CA LEU A 64 -1.65 7.52 -7.89
C LEU A 64 -1.05 6.73 -6.72
N CYS A 65 -0.28 7.41 -5.86
CA CYS A 65 0.40 6.77 -4.73
C CYS A 65 -0.20 7.23 -3.41
N TYR A 66 -0.59 6.29 -2.56
CA TYR A 66 -0.99 6.52 -1.17
C TYR A 66 0.02 5.88 -0.23
N PHE A 67 0.45 6.64 0.77
CA PHE A 67 1.37 6.19 1.81
C PHE A 67 0.65 6.20 3.15
N VAL A 68 0.66 5.07 3.85
CA VAL A 68 0.00 4.89 5.15
C VAL A 68 1.06 4.56 6.19
N GLN A 69 1.23 5.46 7.15
CA GLN A 69 2.16 5.27 8.26
C GLN A 69 1.58 4.25 9.26
N PRO A 70 2.40 3.34 9.78
CA PRO A 70 1.97 2.47 10.86
C PRO A 70 1.74 3.30 12.13
N VAL A 71 0.89 2.79 13.01
CA VAL A 71 0.77 3.28 14.38
C VAL A 71 2.07 2.90 15.09
N PRO A 72 2.76 3.85 15.74
CA PRO A 72 3.91 3.53 16.58
C PRO A 72 3.48 2.50 17.62
N ASP A 73 4.28 1.46 17.83
CA ASP A 73 4.04 0.55 18.94
C ASP A 73 4.09 1.35 20.23
N ILE A 74 2.93 1.57 20.86
CA ILE A 74 2.86 2.10 22.23
C ILE A 74 3.21 0.94 23.16
N ASN A 75 4.46 0.51 23.10
CA ASN A 75 5.03 -0.53 23.96
C ASN A 75 6.37 -0.07 24.53
N ASP A 76 6.52 1.23 24.77
CA ASP A 76 7.49 1.74 25.73
C ASP A 76 6.73 2.52 26.80
N GLY A 77 6.67 1.92 28.00
CA GLY A 77 6.14 2.54 29.20
C GLY A 77 6.92 3.79 29.57
N SER A 78 6.60 4.90 28.91
CA SER A 78 6.96 6.24 29.33
C SER A 78 5.69 7.09 29.36
N PHE A 79 5.30 7.41 30.58
CA PHE A 79 4.21 8.32 30.90
C PHE A 79 4.53 9.74 30.41
N PHE A 80 3.47 10.54 30.34
CA PHE A 80 3.44 12.00 30.35
C PHE A 80 4.67 12.68 30.98
#